data_AF-A0A920MQT3-F1
#
_entry.id   AF-A0A920MQT3-F1
#
_cell.length_a   1.000
_cell.length_b   1.000
_cell.length_c   1.000
_cell.angle_alpha   90.00
_cell.angle_beta   90.00
_cell.angle_gamma   90.00
#
_symmetry.space_group_name_H-M   'P 1'
#
loop_
_entity.id
_entity.type
_entity.pdbx_description
1 polymer ?
#
loop_
_entity_poly.entity_id
_entity_poly.type
_entity_poly.pdbx_seq_one_letter_code
_entity_poly.pdbx_strand_id
1 'polypeptide(L)'
;MGGSAWVYAVILERHYEVSNKSFIFRGTIRHRRFTPFDHFFTYPLFMIYVDLNTIKETIKRSWMWNIDKPAMISFNRNDYHGRKGILIRLFVRPYINKLA
;
A
#
# COMPACT_ATOMS: atom_id res chain seq x y z
N MET A 1 17.86 23.26 -11.37
CA MET A 1 17.22 21.97 -11.07
C MET A 1 16.19 22.21 -9.96
N GLY A 2 14.97 22.59 -10.32
CA GLY A 2 13.93 23.00 -9.37
C GLY A 2 13.11 21.79 -8.93
N GLY A 3 13.22 21.41 -7.66
CA GLY A 3 12.40 20.36 -7.06
C GLY A 3 10.93 20.76 -7.09
N SER A 4 10.13 20.05 -7.87
CA SER A 4 8.67 20.09 -7.78
C SER A 4 8.25 19.58 -6.40
N ALA A 5 7.91 20.49 -5.50
CA ALA A 5 7.32 20.15 -4.21
C ALA A 5 5.91 19.60 -4.45
N TRP A 6 5.78 18.28 -4.46
CA TRP A 6 4.49 17.61 -4.39
C TRP A 6 4.05 17.57 -2.93
N VAL A 7 2.94 18.23 -2.63
CA VAL A 7 2.27 18.06 -1.33
C VAL A 7 1.17 17.02 -1.52
N TYR A 8 1.32 15.89 -0.85
CA TYR A 8 0.35 14.80 -0.83
C TYR A 8 -0.46 14.92 0.47
N ALA A 9 -1.76 15.10 0.34
CA ALA A 9 -2.69 14.95 1.46
C ALA A 9 -3.53 13.70 1.22
N VAL A 10 -3.36 12.69 2.07
CA VAL A 10 -4.18 11.48 2.08
C VAL A 10 -5.19 11.64 3.21
N ILE A 11 -6.47 11.64 2.87
CA ILE A 11 -7.57 11.71 3.85
C ILE A 11 -8.26 10.36 3.83
N LEU A 12 -8.08 9.57 4.90
CA LEU A 12 -8.76 8.29 5.07
C LEU A 12 -10.04 8.52 5.88
N GLU A 13 -11.18 8.20 5.29
CA GLU A 13 -12.50 8.50 5.87
C GLU A 13 -13.11 7.28 6.55
N ARG A 14 -12.93 6.10 5.97
CA ARG A 14 -13.50 4.85 6.47
C ARG A 14 -12.52 3.71 6.33
N HIS A 15 -12.53 2.85 7.33
CA HIS A 15 -11.86 1.56 7.27
C HIS A 15 -12.87 0.45 7.58
N TYR A 16 -12.74 -0.67 6.86
CA TYR A 16 -13.51 -1.87 7.09
C TYR A 16 -12.53 -2.97 7.48
N GLU A 17 -12.69 -3.54 8.67
CA GLU A 17 -11.92 -4.72 9.06
C GLU A 17 -12.40 -5.93 8.25
N VAL A 18 -11.48 -6.58 7.56
CA VAL A 18 -11.77 -7.75 6.71
C VAL A 18 -11.39 -9.05 7.43
N SER A 19 -10.33 -9.00 8.23
CA SER A 19 -9.84 -10.08 9.07
C SER A 19 -8.91 -9.50 10.13
N ASN A 20 -8.46 -10.34 11.07
CA ASN A 20 -7.59 -9.92 12.17
C ASN A 20 -6.37 -9.15 11.64
N LYS A 21 -6.32 -7.84 11.91
CA LYS A 21 -5.27 -6.89 11.47
C LYS A 21 -5.19 -6.60 9.96
N SER A 22 -6.25 -6.85 9.20
CA SER A 22 -6.36 -6.46 7.79
C SER A 22 -7.56 -5.54 7.57
N PHE A 23 -7.34 -4.45 6.83
CA PHE A 23 -8.32 -3.37 6.66
C PHE A 23 -8.41 -2.91 5.22
N ILE A 24 -9.62 -2.57 4.80
CA ILE A 24 -9.86 -1.84 3.55
C ILE A 24 -10.12 -0.39 3.90
N PHE A 25 -9.35 0.52 3.32
CA PHE A 25 -9.49 1.95 3.49
C PHE A 25 -10.12 2.60 2.27
N ARG A 26 -11.05 3.51 2.53
CA ARG A 26 -11.64 4.39 1.53
C ARG A 26 -11.42 5.84 1.96
N GLY A 27 -11.05 6.67 0.99
CA GLY A 27 -10.81 8.07 1.24
C GLY A 27 -10.61 8.85 -0.03
N THR A 28 -9.90 9.97 0.07
CA THR A 28 -9.51 10.81 -1.06
C THR A 28 -8.03 11.15 -0.96
N ILE A 29 -7.36 11.24 -2.11
CA ILE A 29 -6.03 11.85 -2.19
C ILE A 29 -6.18 13.19 -2.89
N ARG A 30 -5.54 14.20 -2.31
CA ARG A 30 -5.27 15.47 -2.98
C ARG A 30 -3.79 15.60 -3.27
N HIS A 31 -3.47 15.78 -4.55
CA HIS A 31 -2.15 16.20 -5.01
C HIS A 31 -2.19 17.70 -5.26
N ARG A 32 -1.21 18.44 -4.75
CA ARG A 32 -0.98 19.83 -5.13
C ARG A 32 0.49 20.05 -5.47
N ARG A 33 0.71 20.74 -6.58
CA ARG A 33 2.01 21.15 -7.07
C ARG A 33 1.96 22.66 -7.32
N PHE A 34 2.93 23.39 -6.78
CA PHE A 34 2.95 24.85 -6.87
C PHE A 34 3.80 25.39 -8.03
N THR A 35 4.78 24.62 -8.54
CA THR A 35 5.71 25.06 -9.59
C THR A 35 5.91 23.98 -10.66
N PRO A 36 6.00 24.34 -11.95
CA PRO A 36 6.03 25.70 -12.51
C PRO A 36 4.67 26.42 -12.53
N PHE A 37 3.56 25.70 -12.39
CA PHE A 37 2.20 26.24 -12.32
C PHE A 37 1.43 25.59 -11.17
N ASP A 38 0.44 26.28 -10.58
CA ASP A 38 -0.41 25.72 -9.52
C ASP A 38 -1.39 24.71 -10.11
N HIS A 39 -1.12 23.44 -9.87
CA HIS A 39 -1.96 22.33 -10.29
C HIS A 39 -2.41 21.57 -9.03
N PHE A 40 -3.70 21.36 -8.91
CA PHE A 40 -4.26 20.49 -7.88
C PHE A 40 -5.24 19.49 -8.48
N PHE A 41 -5.24 18.29 -7.94
CA PHE A 41 -6.14 17.23 -8.33
C PHE A 41 -6.57 16.46 -7.10
N THR A 42 -7.88 16.18 -7.00
CA THR A 42 -8.46 15.39 -5.92
C THR A 42 -9.24 14.24 -6.52
N TYR A 43 -9.01 13.04 -6.03
CA TYR A 43 -9.69 11.84 -6.52
C TYR A 43 -9.93 10.82 -5.42
N PRO A 44 -10.95 9.96 -5.57
CA PRO A 44 -11.22 8.90 -4.62
C PRO A 44 -10.07 7.90 -4.57
N LEU A 45 -9.72 7.49 -3.37
CA LEU A 45 -8.69 6.52 -3.07
C LEU A 45 -9.31 5.27 -2.46
N PHE A 46 -8.79 4.14 -2.90
CA PHE A 46 -9.00 2.85 -2.28
C PHE A 46 -7.63 2.26 -1.91
N MET A 47 -7.46 1.83 -0.67
CA MET A 47 -6.24 1.21 -0.18
C MET A 47 -6.57 -0.06 0.61
N ILE A 48 -5.65 -1.01 0.60
CA ILE A 48 -5.78 -2.26 1.34
C ILE A 48 -4.56 -2.39 2.23
N TYR A 49 -4.80 -2.63 3.51
CA TYR A 49 -3.80 -3.04 4.48
C TYR A 49 -4.02 -4.50 4.80
N VAL A 50 -3.01 -5.33 4.55
CA VAL A 50 -3.10 -6.79 4.70
C VAL A 50 -2.03 -7.27 5.66
N ASP A 51 -2.40 -8.15 6.60
CA ASP A 51 -1.41 -8.86 7.39
C ASP A 51 -0.66 -9.87 6.50
N LEU A 52 0.65 -9.69 6.41
CA LEU A 52 1.55 -10.55 5.64
C LEU A 52 1.57 -12.00 6.17
N ASN A 53 1.15 -12.27 7.40
CA ASN A 53 1.03 -13.63 7.92
C ASN A 53 -0.19 -14.36 7.34
N THR A 54 -1.30 -13.66 7.11
CA THR A 54 -2.56 -14.24 6.62
C THR A 54 -2.80 -14.00 5.12
N ILE A 55 -1.87 -13.32 4.44
CA ILE A 55 -2.01 -12.93 3.03
C ILE A 55 -2.30 -14.13 2.11
N LYS A 56 -1.67 -15.29 2.34
CA LYS A 56 -1.90 -16.51 1.54
C LYS A 56 -3.33 -17.03 1.67
N GLU A 57 -3.93 -16.90 2.84
CA GLU A 57 -5.29 -17.36 3.12
C GLU A 57 -6.32 -16.35 2.63
N THR A 58 -6.02 -15.05 2.78
CA THR A 58 -6.90 -13.94 2.39
C THR A 58 -6.99 -13.83 0.86
N ILE A 59 -5.87 -13.95 0.15
CA ILE A 59 -5.81 -13.82 -1.31
C ILE A 59 -6.46 -15.00 -2.05
N LYS A 60 -6.36 -16.22 -1.51
CA LYS A 60 -6.95 -17.43 -2.14
C LYS A 60 -8.48 -17.40 -2.25
N ARG A 61 -9.16 -16.46 -1.59
CA ARG A 61 -10.63 -16.34 -1.62
C ARG A 61 -11.17 -15.65 -2.89
N SER A 62 -10.32 -15.02 -3.68
CA SER A 62 -10.74 -14.30 -4.90
C SER A 62 -9.92 -14.73 -6.10
N TRP A 63 -10.59 -15.03 -7.21
CA TRP A 63 -9.94 -15.38 -8.48
C TRP A 63 -9.24 -14.19 -9.15
N MET A 64 -9.60 -12.95 -8.80
CA MET A 64 -8.97 -11.73 -9.32
C MET A 64 -7.67 -11.39 -8.60
N TRP A 65 -7.31 -12.15 -7.56
CA TRP A 65 -6.15 -11.90 -6.72
C TRP A 65 -5.16 -13.06 -6.82
N ASN A 66 -3.86 -12.77 -6.75
CA ASN A 66 -2.84 -13.80 -6.88
C ASN A 66 -1.58 -13.48 -6.07
N ILE A 67 -0.76 -14.51 -5.85
CA ILE A 67 0.54 -14.42 -5.17
C ILE A 67 1.61 -14.94 -6.12
N ASP A 68 2.67 -14.15 -6.31
CA ASP A 68 3.82 -14.45 -7.16
C ASP A 68 3.46 -14.77 -8.63
N LYS A 69 2.28 -14.33 -9.09
CA LYS A 69 1.73 -14.56 -10.43
C LYS A 69 0.87 -13.37 -10.89
N PRO A 70 0.76 -13.09 -12.19
CA PRO A 70 -0.10 -12.01 -12.69
C PRO A 70 -1.59 -12.19 -12.35
N ALA A 71 -2.25 -11.08 -12.00
CA ALA A 71 -3.71 -10.95 -11.79
C ALA A 71 -4.08 -9.46 -11.72
N MET A 72 -5.36 -9.11 -11.56
CA MET A 72 -5.78 -7.70 -11.37
C MET A 72 -5.13 -7.09 -10.14
N ILE A 73 -5.04 -7.86 -9.04
CA ILE A 73 -4.33 -7.48 -7.82
C ILE A 73 -3.37 -8.62 -7.49
N SER A 74 -2.07 -8.37 -7.56
CA SER A 74 -1.06 -9.39 -7.26
C SER A 74 -0.07 -8.92 -6.23
N PHE A 75 0.23 -9.79 -5.27
CA PHE A 75 1.39 -9.65 -4.40
C PHE A 75 2.55 -10.47 -4.97
N ASN A 76 3.59 -9.81 -5.47
CA ASN A 76 4.79 -10.49 -5.95
C ASN A 76 5.95 -10.21 -4.99
N ARG A 77 6.55 -11.27 -4.43
CA ARG A 77 7.67 -11.15 -3.49
C ARG A 77 8.86 -10.40 -4.09
N ASN A 78 9.03 -10.41 -5.41
CA ASN A 78 10.14 -9.74 -6.10
C ASN A 78 10.02 -8.21 -6.12
N ASP A 79 8.82 -7.65 -5.91
CA ASP A 79 8.59 -6.20 -5.93
C ASP A 79 9.06 -5.52 -4.64
N TYR A 80 9.44 -6.32 -3.63
CA TYR A 80 9.78 -5.85 -2.31
C TYR A 80 11.21 -6.21 -1.89
N HIS A 81 11.82 -5.28 -1.16
CA HIS A 81 13.18 -5.39 -0.64
C HIS A 81 13.36 -6.58 0.32
N GLY A 82 14.60 -7.07 0.42
CA GLY A 82 15.00 -8.18 1.29
C GLY A 82 15.24 -9.49 0.55
N ARG A 83 16.06 -10.38 1.12
CA ARG A 83 16.53 -11.62 0.48
C ARG A 83 15.37 -12.56 0.11
N LYS A 84 15.42 -13.13 -1.09
CA LYS A 84 14.47 -14.17 -1.54
C LYS A 84 14.57 -15.39 -0.62
N GLY A 85 13.43 -15.97 -0.25
CA GLY A 85 13.34 -17.09 0.71
C GLY A 85 13.19 -16.70 2.18
N ILE A 86 13.43 -15.43 2.53
CA ILE A 86 13.14 -14.91 3.86
C ILE A 86 11.75 -14.25 3.86
N LEU A 87 10.97 -14.53 4.91
CA LEU A 87 9.69 -13.86 5.15
C LEU A 87 9.93 -12.35 5.21
N ILE A 88 9.21 -11.60 4.38
CA ILE A 88 9.35 -10.14 4.27
C ILE A 88 9.22 -9.44 5.63
N ARG A 89 8.38 -9.96 6.52
CA ARG A 89 8.22 -9.46 7.90
C ARG A 89 9.54 -9.44 8.66
N LEU A 90 10.38 -10.48 8.53
CA LEU A 90 11.67 -10.55 9.24
C LEU A 90 12.64 -9.48 8.75
N PHE A 91 12.58 -9.13 7.46
CA PHE A 91 13.41 -8.08 6.88
C PHE A 91 12.94 -6.68 7.27
N VAL A 92 11.62 -6.44 7.34
CA VAL A 92 11.06 -5.11 7.63
C VAL A 92 11.06 -4.78 9.12
N ARG A 93 10.98 -5.79 10.00
CA ARG A 93 10.87 -5.60 11.47
C ARG A 93 11.96 -4.70 12.10
N PRO A 94 13.25 -4.80 11.72
CA PRO A 94 14.28 -3.90 12.22
C PRO A 94 14.08 -2.42 11.85
N TYR A 95 13.42 -2.15 10.71
CA TYR A 95 13.12 -0.78 10.27
C TYR A 95 11.92 -0.19 11.03
N ILE A 96 10.90 -1.01 11.32
CA ILE A 96 9.72 -0.58 12.09
C ILE A 96 10.12 -0.19 13.52
N ASN A 97 10.95 -1.00 14.17
CA ASN A 97 11.39 -0.72 15.55
C ASN A 97 12.26 0.54 15.69
N LYS A 98 12.74 1.13 14.60
CA LYS A 98 13.47 2.42 14.62
C LYS A 98 12.55 3.64 14.51
N LEU A 99 11.28 3.42 14.13
CA LEU A 99 10.29 4.48 13.90
C LEU A 99 9.26 4.58 15.02
N ALA A 100 9.26 3.63 15.97
CA ALA A 100 8.43 3.59 17.16
C ALA A 100 9.26 3.99 18.38
#